data_AF-A0A699IFE0-F1
#
_entry.id   AF-A0A699IFE0-F1
#
_cell.length_a   1.000
_cell.length_b   1.000
_cell.length_c   1.000
_cell.angle_alpha   90.00
_cell.angle_beta   90.00
_cell.angle_gamma   90.00
#
_symmetry.space_group_name_H-M   'P 1'
#
loop_
_entity.id
_entity.type
_entity.pdbx_description
1 polymer ?
#
loop_
_entity_poly.entity_id
_entity_poly.type
_entity_poly.pdbx_seq_one_letter_code
_entity_poly.pdbx_strand_id
1 'polypeptide(L)'
;MGIWYPKGSSFDLTAFSDAGHARCIDSRKSTSGGIQFLGDKLVSWMSKKQSCTAMSSAEAEYMALSTSYAQSAIAILCNPVQHFRTKHIHTRYHFIKEQVENGIIELYFVKTEYQLADMFTKALPKDRFKYLVRRIGMICLTPAELEVLAKESA
;
A
#
# COMPACT_ATOMS: atom_id res chain seq x y z
N MET A 1 7.84 6.63 20.63
CA MET A 1 8.33 6.90 19.27
C MET A 1 7.21 7.59 18.50
N GLY A 2 7.37 8.85 18.13
CA GLY A 2 6.39 9.61 17.36
C GLY A 2 6.94 9.95 15.98
N ILE A 3 6.06 10.07 14.99
CA ILE A 3 6.44 10.56 13.66
C ILE A 3 6.39 12.08 13.71
N TRP A 4 7.53 12.75 13.48
CA TRP A 4 7.60 14.21 13.48
C TRP A 4 7.27 14.75 12.08
N TYR A 5 6.25 15.60 12.00
CA TYR A 5 5.88 16.31 10.77
C TYR A 5 6.21 17.81 10.94
N PRO A 6 7.08 18.39 10.09
CA PRO A 6 7.34 19.82 10.13
C PRO A 6 6.06 20.61 9.83
N LYS A 7 5.86 21.70 10.57
CA LYS A 7 4.73 22.61 10.37
C LYS A 7 4.81 23.21 8.96
N GLY A 8 3.89 22.82 8.08
CA GLY A 8 3.80 23.31 6.69
C GLY A 8 3.93 22.25 5.59
N SER A 9 4.17 20.98 5.91
CA SER A 9 4.04 19.89 4.93
C SER A 9 2.57 19.67 4.56
N SER A 10 2.27 19.36 3.30
CA SER A 10 0.92 18.94 2.93
C SER A 10 0.57 17.63 3.65
N PHE A 11 -0.69 17.52 4.06
CA PHE A 11 -1.23 16.32 4.74
C PHE A 11 -2.00 15.45 3.75
N ASP A 12 -1.55 15.44 2.50
CA ASP A 12 -2.22 14.68 1.44
C ASP A 12 -1.94 13.20 1.61
N LEU A 13 -3.00 12.40 1.72
CA LEU A 13 -2.90 10.96 1.81
C LEU A 13 -2.83 10.38 0.40
N THR A 14 -1.68 9.83 0.02
CA THR A 14 -1.50 9.14 -1.27
C THR A 14 -1.30 7.65 -1.03
N ALA A 15 -2.11 6.81 -1.69
CA ALA A 15 -1.97 5.36 -1.59
C ALA A 15 -1.75 4.71 -2.96
N PHE A 16 -0.75 3.84 -3.03
CA PHE A 16 -0.53 2.94 -4.15
C PHE A 16 -1.11 1.57 -3.80
N SER A 17 -1.73 0.93 -4.78
CA SER A 17 -2.29 -0.41 -4.64
C SER A 17 -2.00 -1.21 -5.90
N ASP A 18 -1.61 -2.48 -5.72
CA ASP A 18 -1.40 -3.42 -6.80
C ASP A 18 -1.85 -4.83 -6.37
N ALA A 19 -2.12 -5.70 -7.35
CA ALA A 19 -2.42 -7.09 -7.09
C ALA A 19 -1.64 -8.03 -8.02
N GLY A 20 -0.98 -9.01 -7.43
CA GLY A 20 -0.38 -10.13 -8.13
C GLY A 20 -1.35 -11.28 -8.32
N HIS A 21 -1.94 -11.42 -9.51
CA HIS A 21 -2.85 -12.53 -9.80
C HIS A 21 -2.11 -13.88 -9.82
N ALA A 22 -2.69 -14.89 -9.17
CA ALA A 22 -2.29 -16.30 -9.19
C ALA A 22 -0.80 -16.63 -8.93
N ARG A 23 -0.03 -15.75 -8.26
CA ARG A 23 1.40 -15.97 -8.01
C ARG A 23 1.72 -17.06 -6.99
N CYS A 24 0.76 -17.47 -6.16
CA CYS A 24 0.94 -18.58 -5.23
C CYS A 24 0.60 -19.91 -5.93
N ILE A 25 1.63 -20.71 -6.25
CA ILE A 25 1.50 -22.02 -6.91
C ILE A 25 0.62 -22.98 -6.10
N ASP A 26 0.72 -22.94 -4.77
CA ASP A 26 0.04 -23.92 -3.90
C ASP A 26 -1.46 -23.68 -3.74
N SER A 27 -1.91 -22.42 -3.80
CA SER A 27 -3.31 -22.09 -3.54
C SER A 27 -4.00 -21.28 -4.64
N ARG A 28 -3.27 -20.91 -5.70
CA ARG A 28 -3.74 -20.03 -6.80
C ARG A 28 -4.31 -18.67 -6.33
N LYS A 29 -4.06 -18.27 -5.08
CA LYS A 29 -4.59 -17.01 -4.51
C LYS A 29 -3.66 -15.86 -4.88
N SER A 30 -4.26 -14.71 -5.17
CA SER A 30 -3.54 -13.49 -5.49
C SER A 30 -2.90 -12.85 -4.24
N THR A 31 -1.89 -12.02 -4.44
CA THR A 31 -1.27 -11.20 -3.38
C THR A 31 -1.61 -9.74 -3.62
N SER A 32 -2.29 -9.10 -2.67
CA SER A 32 -2.49 -7.65 -2.66
C SER A 32 -1.25 -6.96 -2.07
N GLY A 33 -0.84 -5.85 -2.68
CA GLY A 33 0.22 -4.99 -2.18
C GLY A 33 -0.30 -3.56 -2.10
N GLY A 34 0.20 -2.81 -1.12
CA GLY A 34 -0.24 -1.44 -0.87
C GLY A 34 0.82 -0.64 -0.15
N ILE A 35 0.84 0.66 -0.43
CA ILE A 35 1.77 1.63 0.14
C ILE A 35 0.98 2.89 0.44
N GLN A 36 1.13 3.44 1.64
CA GLN A 36 0.45 4.66 2.07
C GLN A 36 1.47 5.73 2.45
N PHE A 37 1.31 6.91 1.87
CA PHE A 37 2.08 8.11 2.15
C PHE A 37 1.20 9.17 2.80
N LEU A 38 1.75 9.89 3.77
CA LEU A 38 1.21 11.15 4.26
C LEU A 38 2.19 12.26 3.85
N GLY A 39 1.78 13.10 2.90
CA GLY A 39 2.71 13.92 2.12
C GLY A 39 3.75 13.03 1.43
N ASP A 40 5.03 13.34 1.58
CA ASP A 40 6.14 12.55 1.01
C ASP A 40 6.65 11.45 1.96
N LYS A 41 5.95 11.18 3.08
CA LYS A 41 6.42 10.25 4.10
C LYS A 41 5.65 8.94 4.05
N LEU A 42 6.37 7.84 3.85
CA LEU A 42 5.80 6.50 3.96
C LEU A 42 5.35 6.26 5.40
N VAL A 43 4.06 6.02 5.60
CA VAL A 43 3.47 5.77 6.93
C VAL A 43 3.08 4.31 7.14
N SER A 44 2.71 3.61 6.07
CA SER A 44 2.28 2.21 6.12
C SER A 44 2.52 1.52 4.78
N TRP A 45 2.71 0.20 4.84
CA TRP A 45 2.79 -0.67 3.68
C TRP A 45 2.14 -2.02 3.99
N MET A 46 1.81 -2.77 2.95
CA MET A 46 1.23 -4.10 3.09
C MET A 46 1.61 -5.01 1.92
N SER A 47 1.78 -6.30 2.24
CA SER A 47 1.79 -7.40 1.29
C SER A 47 0.94 -8.51 1.89
N LYS A 48 -0.24 -8.75 1.34
CA LYS A 48 -1.23 -9.66 1.93
C LYS A 48 -1.80 -10.60 0.88
N LYS A 49 -1.68 -11.89 1.14
CA LYS A 49 -2.38 -12.93 0.38
C LYS A 49 -3.89 -12.75 0.51
N GLN A 50 -4.60 -12.69 -0.62
CA GLN A 50 -6.05 -12.54 -0.64
C GLN A 50 -6.72 -13.77 -0.03
N SER A 51 -7.81 -13.58 0.73
CA SER A 51 -8.52 -14.68 1.39
C SER A 51 -9.35 -15.50 0.41
N CYS A 52 -9.90 -14.87 -0.63
CA CYS A 52 -10.62 -15.48 -1.73
C CYS A 52 -9.78 -15.56 -3.01
N THR A 53 -10.07 -16.55 -3.85
CA THR A 53 -9.48 -16.69 -5.18
C THR A 53 -10.19 -15.70 -6.10
N ALA A 54 -9.46 -14.69 -6.58
CA ALA A 54 -9.98 -13.79 -7.61
C ALA A 54 -10.18 -14.58 -8.92
N MET A 55 -11.32 -14.39 -9.58
CA MET A 55 -11.60 -15.01 -10.87
C MET A 55 -10.95 -14.25 -12.04
N SER A 56 -10.46 -13.03 -11.79
CA SER A 56 -9.75 -12.21 -12.78
C SER A 56 -8.66 -11.34 -12.14
N SER A 57 -7.81 -10.72 -12.97
CA SER A 57 -6.84 -9.70 -12.52
C SER A 57 -7.55 -8.43 -12.03
N ALA A 58 -8.57 -7.96 -12.74
CA ALA A 58 -9.34 -6.77 -12.36
C ALA A 58 -10.00 -6.92 -10.98
N GLU A 59 -10.56 -8.10 -10.69
CA GLU A 59 -11.12 -8.40 -9.38
C GLU A 59 -10.04 -8.41 -8.28
N ALA A 60 -8.84 -8.92 -8.60
CA ALA A 60 -7.72 -8.91 -7.67
C ALA A 60 -7.24 -7.49 -7.36
N GLU A 61 -7.11 -6.62 -8.37
CA GLU A 61 -6.75 -5.20 -8.23
C GLU A 61 -7.79 -4.46 -7.40
N TYR A 62 -9.07 -4.70 -7.69
CA TYR A 62 -10.18 -4.11 -6.95
C TYR A 62 -10.14 -4.48 -5.45
N MET A 63 -9.86 -5.75 -5.14
CA MET A 63 -9.70 -6.19 -3.75
C MET A 63 -8.48 -5.58 -3.07
N ALA A 64 -7.37 -5.40 -3.79
CA ALA A 64 -6.19 -4.71 -3.27
C ALA A 64 -6.50 -3.25 -2.95
N LEU A 65 -7.19 -2.54 -3.86
CA LEU A 65 -7.60 -1.15 -3.68
C LEU A 65 -8.47 -1.00 -2.43
N SER A 66 -9.49 -1.85 -2.30
CA SER A 66 -10.39 -1.84 -1.13
C SER A 66 -9.64 -2.07 0.19
N THR A 67 -8.65 -2.97 0.18
CA THR A 67 -7.88 -3.26 1.39
C THR A 67 -6.92 -2.13 1.72
N SER A 68 -6.26 -1.55 0.71
CA SER A 68 -5.39 -0.39 0.87
C SER A 68 -6.18 0.81 1.41
N TYR A 69 -7.35 1.10 0.84
CA TYR A 69 -8.24 2.16 1.32
C TYR A 69 -8.63 1.97 2.79
N ALA A 70 -9.06 0.76 3.16
CA ALA A 70 -9.42 0.47 4.55
C ALA A 70 -8.25 0.70 5.52
N GLN A 71 -7.03 0.35 5.12
CA GLN A 71 -5.83 0.61 5.93
C GLN A 71 -5.49 2.09 6.02
N SER A 72 -5.59 2.82 4.90
CA SER A 72 -5.39 4.28 4.88
C SER A 72 -6.41 4.98 5.77
N ALA A 73 -7.68 4.58 5.69
CA ALA A 73 -8.74 5.09 6.55
C ALA A 73 -8.45 4.79 8.02
N ILE A 74 -8.01 3.58 8.37
CA ILE A 74 -7.60 3.23 9.75
C ILE A 74 -6.41 4.09 10.20
N ALA A 75 -5.40 4.29 9.34
CA ALA A 75 -4.22 5.10 9.65
C ALA A 75 -4.58 6.57 9.95
N ILE A 76 -5.64 7.09 9.33
CA ILE A 76 -6.16 8.44 9.59
C ILE A 76 -7.13 8.47 10.79
N LEU A 77 -8.01 7.48 10.93
CA LEU A 77 -9.21 7.58 11.76
C LEU A 77 -9.14 6.82 13.09
N CYS A 78 -8.23 5.84 13.27
CA CYS A 78 -8.10 5.01 14.48
C CYS A 78 -9.42 4.75 15.25
N ASN A 79 -10.43 4.15 14.60
CA ASN A 79 -11.59 3.57 15.27
C ASN A 79 -11.73 2.07 14.87
N PRO A 80 -11.65 1.11 15.81
CA PRO A 80 -11.27 -0.28 15.53
C PRO A 80 -12.45 -1.21 15.22
N VAL A 81 -13.45 -0.77 14.45
CA VAL A 81 -14.60 -1.64 14.16
C VAL A 81 -14.88 -1.71 12.67
N GLN A 82 -14.28 -2.71 12.01
CA GLN A 82 -15.01 -3.38 10.94
C GLN A 82 -14.55 -4.83 10.77
N HIS A 83 -15.41 -5.74 11.23
CA HIS A 83 -15.31 -7.17 10.98
C HIS A 83 -15.50 -7.45 9.49
N PHE A 84 -14.39 -7.68 8.79
CA PHE A 84 -14.37 -7.88 7.34
C PHE A 84 -14.67 -9.35 6.98
N ARG A 85 -15.92 -9.79 7.13
CA ARG A 85 -16.35 -11.13 6.67
C ARG A 85 -16.90 -11.09 5.23
N THR A 86 -16.06 -11.58 4.33
CA THR A 86 -16.29 -12.46 3.17
C THR A 86 -17.70 -12.62 2.54
N LYS A 87 -18.46 -11.54 2.30
CA LYS A 87 -19.66 -11.56 1.41
C LYS A 87 -19.79 -10.35 0.43
N HIS A 88 -18.81 -9.44 0.38
CA HIS A 88 -19.07 -8.05 -0.07
C HIS A 88 -18.10 -7.47 -1.11
N ILE A 89 -17.75 -8.18 -2.19
CA ILE A 89 -17.00 -7.53 -3.30
C ILE A 89 -17.87 -6.45 -3.96
N HIS A 90 -19.14 -6.75 -4.23
CA HIS A 90 -20.09 -5.80 -4.83
C HIS A 90 -20.41 -4.61 -3.91
N THR A 91 -20.61 -4.85 -2.62
CA THR A 91 -20.87 -3.76 -1.65
C THR A 91 -19.64 -2.87 -1.46
N ARG A 92 -18.44 -3.43 -1.44
CA ARG A 92 -17.22 -2.60 -1.46
C ARG A 92 -17.16 -1.78 -2.74
N TYR A 93 -17.53 -2.37 -3.88
CA TYR A 93 -17.46 -1.69 -5.17
C TYR A 93 -18.32 -0.44 -5.16
N HIS A 94 -19.57 -0.59 -4.73
CA HIS A 94 -20.49 0.54 -4.59
C HIS A 94 -19.99 1.56 -3.59
N PHE A 95 -19.45 1.14 -2.44
CA PHE A 95 -18.91 2.06 -1.46
C PHE A 95 -17.74 2.88 -2.03
N ILE A 96 -16.75 2.25 -2.66
CA ILE A 96 -15.62 2.98 -3.24
C ILE A 96 -16.09 3.90 -4.37
N LYS A 97 -17.00 3.43 -5.21
CA LYS A 97 -17.59 4.25 -6.30
C LYS A 97 -18.28 5.50 -5.73
N GLU A 98 -19.07 5.34 -4.67
CA GLU A 98 -19.73 6.45 -3.97
C GLU A 98 -18.71 7.44 -3.38
N GLN A 99 -17.62 6.96 -2.75
CA GLN A 99 -16.58 7.86 -2.23
C GLN A 99 -15.86 8.62 -3.34
N VAL A 100 -15.69 8.01 -4.52
CA VAL A 100 -15.14 8.69 -5.71
C VAL A 100 -16.12 9.72 -6.26
N GLU A 101 -17.41 9.38 -6.36
CA GLU A 101 -18.47 10.31 -6.80
C GLU A 101 -18.62 11.52 -5.86
N ASN A 102 -18.44 11.31 -4.55
CA ASN A 102 -18.46 12.36 -3.53
C ASN A 102 -17.17 13.19 -3.51
N GLY A 103 -16.16 12.87 -4.33
CA GLY A 103 -14.87 13.57 -4.38
C GLY A 103 -13.99 13.35 -3.15
N ILE A 104 -14.29 12.33 -2.34
CA ILE A 104 -13.49 11.96 -1.16
C ILE A 104 -12.24 11.18 -1.58
N ILE A 105 -12.33 10.42 -2.67
CA ILE A 105 -11.23 9.63 -3.23
C ILE A 105 -11.05 10.00 -4.70
N GLU A 106 -9.81 10.29 -5.06
CA GLU A 106 -9.40 10.40 -6.46
C GLU A 106 -8.60 9.16 -6.85
N LEU A 107 -8.99 8.52 -7.97
CA LEU A 107 -8.34 7.32 -8.49
C LEU A 107 -7.57 7.66 -9.76
N TYR A 108 -6.28 7.35 -9.76
CA TYR A 108 -5.41 7.52 -10.91
C TYR A 108 -4.83 6.20 -11.38
N PHE A 109 -4.83 5.98 -12.68
CA PHE A 109 -4.08 4.86 -13.26
C PHE A 109 -2.58 5.17 -13.22
N VAL A 110 -1.80 4.30 -12.59
CA VAL A 110 -0.34 4.42 -12.50
C VAL A 110 0.29 3.40 -13.43
N LYS A 111 1.13 3.87 -14.36
CA LYS A 111 1.92 2.99 -15.23
C LYS A 111 2.84 2.09 -14.40
N THR A 112 3.08 0.86 -14.87
CA THR A 112 3.95 -0.14 -14.20
C THR A 112 5.33 0.40 -13.80
N GLU A 113 5.88 1.33 -14.59
CA GLU A 113 7.18 1.97 -14.30
C GLU A 113 7.17 2.89 -13.07
N TYR A 114 6.00 3.37 -12.65
CA TYR A 114 5.81 4.22 -11.46
C TYR A 114 5.00 3.53 -10.36
N GLN A 115 4.52 2.29 -10.59
CA GLN A 115 3.75 1.55 -9.61
C GLN A 115 4.63 1.10 -8.45
N LEU A 116 4.60 1.84 -7.34
CA LEU A 116 5.42 1.55 -6.17
C LEU A 116 4.98 0.26 -5.47
N ALA A 117 3.69 -0.07 -5.50
CA ALA A 117 3.15 -1.28 -4.87
C ALA A 117 3.61 -2.59 -5.53
N ASP A 118 4.23 -2.53 -6.72
CA ASP A 118 4.84 -3.70 -7.39
C ASP A 118 5.85 -4.42 -6.49
N MET A 119 6.56 -3.67 -5.65
CA MET A 119 7.54 -4.23 -4.71
C MET A 119 6.92 -5.23 -3.73
N PHE A 120 5.63 -5.06 -3.43
CA PHE A 120 4.91 -5.88 -2.46
C PHE A 120 4.08 -7.00 -3.08
N THR A 121 3.96 -7.04 -4.41
CA THR A 121 3.22 -8.10 -5.09
C THR A 121 4.13 -8.97 -5.96
N LYS A 122 5.14 -8.39 -6.61
CA LYS A 122 5.92 -9.03 -7.69
C LYS A 122 7.30 -9.44 -7.18
N ALA A 123 7.80 -10.57 -7.69
CA ALA A 123 9.24 -10.81 -7.66
C ALA A 123 9.90 -9.93 -8.72
N LEU A 124 10.70 -8.95 -8.28
CA LEU A 124 11.31 -7.94 -9.16
C LEU A 124 12.80 -8.22 -9.35
N PRO A 125 13.37 -7.89 -10.53
CA PRO A 125 14.81 -7.84 -10.72
C PRO A 125 15.47 -6.89 -9.71
N LYS A 126 16.70 -7.20 -9.31
CA LYS A 126 17.45 -6.47 -8.28
C LYS A 126 17.49 -4.96 -8.51
N ASP A 127 17.71 -4.53 -9.74
CA ASP A 127 17.82 -3.10 -10.07
C ASP A 127 16.48 -2.39 -9.95
N ARG A 128 15.39 -3.05 -10.37
CA ARG A 128 14.03 -2.53 -10.23
C ARG A 128 13.62 -2.46 -8.76
N PHE A 129 13.94 -3.48 -7.97
CA PHE A 129 13.70 -3.48 -6.52
C PHE A 129 14.44 -2.32 -5.85
N LYS A 130 15.74 -2.15 -6.12
CA LYS A 130 16.55 -1.03 -5.59
C LYS A 130 15.99 0.34 -5.98
N TYR A 131 15.53 0.48 -7.21
CA TYR A 131 14.88 1.71 -7.68
C TYR A 131 13.63 2.04 -6.83
N LEU A 132 12.75 1.05 -6.61
CA LEU A 132 11.54 1.25 -5.82
C LEU A 132 11.83 1.55 -4.35
N VAL A 133 12.79 0.83 -3.74
CA VAL A 133 13.24 1.07 -2.35
C VAL A 133 13.68 2.53 -2.15
N ARG A 134 14.47 3.07 -3.09
CA ARG A 134 14.88 4.48 -3.05
C ARG A 134 13.71 5.44 -3.20
N ARG A 135 12.75 5.12 -4.06
CA ARG A 135 11.56 5.97 -4.32
C ARG A 135 10.62 6.06 -3.11
N ILE A 136 10.57 5.05 -2.26
CA ILE A 136 9.78 5.07 -1.02
C ILE A 136 10.53 5.68 0.16
N GLY A 137 11.74 6.21 -0.06
CA GLY A 137 12.58 6.83 0.98
C GLY A 137 13.23 5.82 1.93
N MET A 138 13.22 4.51 1.60
CA MET A 138 13.92 3.51 2.38
C MET A 138 15.39 3.50 2.01
N ILE A 139 16.26 3.57 3.03
CA ILE A 139 17.71 3.50 2.89
C ILE A 139 18.15 2.19 3.54
N CYS A 140 18.91 1.37 2.80
CA CYS A 140 19.59 0.22 3.38
C CYS A 140 20.84 0.70 4.08
N LEU A 141 20.83 0.69 5.41
CA LEU A 141 21.99 1.03 6.23
C LEU A 141 22.79 -0.24 6.51
N THR A 142 24.11 -0.15 6.40
CA THR A 142 25.04 -1.15 6.94
C THR A 142 25.09 -1.04 8.47
N PRO A 143 25.51 -2.11 9.18
CA PRO A 143 25.68 -2.05 10.63
C PRO A 143 26.59 -0.89 11.08
N ALA A 144 27.64 -0.58 10.31
CA ALA A 144 28.55 0.52 10.59
C ALA A 144 27.88 1.91 10.44
N GLU A 145 27.09 2.13 9.38
CA GLU A 145 26.34 3.39 9.21
C GLU A 145 25.27 3.56 10.30
N LEU A 146 24.68 2.46 10.75
CA LEU A 146 23.69 2.47 11.84
C LEU A 146 24.33 2.89 13.16
N GLU A 147 25.56 2.43 13.45
CA GLU A 147 26.33 2.85 14.63
C GLU A 147 26.71 4.34 14.59
N VAL A 148 27.01 4.88 13.40
CA VAL A 148 27.31 6.32 13.24
C VAL A 148 26.07 7.16 13.52
N LEU A 149 24.92 6.82 12.92
CA LEU A 149 23.67 7.53 13.14
C LEU A 149 23.20 7.48 14.61
N ALA A 150 23.40 6.34 15.28
CA ALA A 150 23.08 6.18 16.69
C ALA A 150 23.94 7.09 17.60
N LYS A 151 25.18 7.41 17.19
CA LYS A 151 26.10 8.30 17.92
C LYS A 151 25.83 9.78 17.64
N GLU A 152 25.35 10.13 16.44
CA GLU A 152 24.99 11.51 16.07
C GLU A 152 23.66 11.98 16.68
N SER A 153 22.83 11.04 17.15
CA SER A 153 21.51 11.31 17.74
C SER A 153 21.54 11.48 19.28
N ALA A 154 22.72 11.40 19.90
CA ALA A 154 22.96 11.46 21.34
C ALA A 154 23.71 12.75 21.72
#